data_AF-A0A932NLE7-F1
#
_entry.id   AF-A0A932NLE7-F1
#
_cell.length_a   1.000
_cell.length_b   1.000
_cell.length_c   1.000
_cell.angle_alpha   90.00
_cell.angle_beta   90.00
_cell.angle_gamma   90.00
#
_symmetry.space_group_name_H-M   'P 1'
#
loop_
_entity.id
_entity.type
_entity.pdbx_description
1 polymer ?
#
loop_
_entity_poly.entity_id
_entity_poly.type
_entity_poly.pdbx_seq_one_letter_code
_entity_poly.pdbx_strand_id
1 'polypeptide(L)'
;QAVELANDCQFGLTCAFYTQDLTLAMRFTEEIEAGMVHLNSPTIGGEAQVPFGGVKGSGVGEREMAKEGMHFFTEQKTVFLDYTGQRRTSNLY
;
A
#
# COMPACT_ATOMS: atom_id res chain seq x y z
N GLN A 1 8.77 -23.41 4.07
CA GLN A 1 9.74 -23.33 5.20
C GLN A 1 10.22 -21.92 5.49
N ALA A 2 10.99 -21.24 4.63
CA ALA A 2 11.52 -19.91 4.96
C ALA A 2 10.42 -18.85 5.19
N VAL A 3 9.41 -18.82 4.32
CA VAL A 3 8.25 -17.92 4.45
C VAL A 3 7.38 -18.24 5.67
N GLU A 4 7.16 -19.53 5.95
CA GLU A 4 6.40 -19.97 7.12
C GLU A 4 7.05 -19.49 8.41
N LEU A 5 8.37 -19.64 8.52
CA LEU A 5 9.13 -19.15 9.67
C LEU A 5 9.12 -17.62 9.76
N ALA A 6 9.19 -16.92 8.63
CA ALA A 6 9.10 -15.46 8.61
C ALA A 6 7.70 -14.96 9.01
N ASN A 7 6.66 -15.72 8.66
CA ASN A 7 5.27 -15.43 9.02
C ASN A 7 4.92 -15.83 10.46
N ASP A 8 5.69 -16.75 11.08
CA ASP A 8 5.55 -17.16 12.48
C ASP A 8 6.05 -16.10 13.47
N CYS A 9 5.61 -14.86 13.28
CA CYS A 9 5.75 -13.78 14.23
C CYS A 9 4.47 -12.95 14.29
N GLN A 10 4.25 -12.31 15.43
CA GLN A 10 3.06 -11.47 15.67
C GLN A 10 3.04 -10.19 14.83
N PHE A 11 4.16 -9.82 14.22
CA PHE A 11 4.38 -8.54 13.55
C PHE A 11 4.53 -8.74 12.04
N GLY A 12 4.38 -7.66 11.28
CA GLY A 12 4.39 -7.71 9.82
C GLY A 12 4.62 -6.34 9.21
N LEU A 13 5.59 -5.57 9.74
CA LEU A 13 5.91 -4.24 9.21
C LEU A 13 6.75 -4.35 7.95
N THR A 14 8.03 -4.69 8.11
CA THR A 14 8.97 -4.86 7.00
C THR A 14 9.52 -6.28 6.95
N CYS A 15 9.75 -6.76 5.74
CA CYS A 15 10.48 -8.00 5.47
C CYS A 15 11.59 -7.72 4.47
N ALA A 16 12.72 -8.40 4.59
CA ALA A 16 13.78 -8.36 3.60
C ALA A 16 14.29 -9.77 3.32
N PHE A 17 14.59 -10.05 2.05
CA PHE A 17 15.21 -11.31 1.66
C PHE A 17 16.13 -11.13 0.46
N TYR A 18 17.07 -12.06 0.30
CA TYR A 18 18.12 -11.99 -0.70
C TYR A 18 18.08 -13.24 -1.57
N THR A 19 17.94 -13.05 -2.88
CA THR A 19 17.95 -14.14 -3.85
C THR A 19 18.27 -13.60 -5.24
N GLN A 20 18.83 -14.47 -6.08
CA GLN A 20 18.99 -14.24 -7.53
C GLN A 20 17.93 -15.01 -8.34
N ASP A 21 17.18 -15.91 -7.71
CA ASP A 21 16.10 -16.66 -8.34
C ASP A 21 14.81 -15.83 -8.31
N LEU A 22 14.39 -15.37 -9.49
CA LEU A 22 13.18 -14.59 -9.67
C LEU A 22 11.91 -15.38 -9.34
N THR A 23 11.88 -16.68 -9.62
CA THR A 23 10.72 -17.53 -9.31
C THR A 23 10.52 -17.60 -7.80
N LEU A 24 11.63 -17.77 -7.07
CA LEU A 24 11.60 -17.74 -5.61
C LEU A 24 11.21 -16.36 -5.08
N ALA A 25 11.70 -15.28 -5.70
CA ALA A 25 11.36 -13.93 -5.29
C ALA A 25 9.86 -13.65 -5.44
N MET A 26 9.28 -13.96 -6.59
CA MET A 26 7.84 -13.76 -6.82
C MET A 26 7.00 -14.59 -5.85
N ARG A 27 7.32 -15.87 -5.67
CA ARG A 27 6.60 -16.74 -4.72
C ARG A 27 6.71 -16.23 -3.29
N PHE A 28 7.91 -15.80 -2.86
CA PHE A 28 8.11 -15.29 -1.51
C PHE A 28 7.31 -14.00 -1.28
N THR A 29 7.31 -13.07 -2.24
CA THR A 29 6.57 -11.81 -2.15
C THR A 29 5.05 -12.04 -2.10
N GLU A 30 4.53 -13.08 -2.76
CA GLU A 30 3.11 -13.44 -2.70
C GLU A 30 2.69 -14.08 -1.36
N GLU A 31 3.59 -14.86 -0.74
CA GLU A 31 3.27 -15.64 0.46
C GLU A 31 3.63 -14.92 1.78
N ILE A 32 4.52 -13.92 1.77
CA ILE A 32 4.94 -13.20 2.97
C ILE A 32 3.86 -12.24 3.49
N GLU A 33 3.60 -12.28 4.80
CA GLU A 33 2.64 -11.41 5.46
C GLU A 33 3.35 -10.19 6.08
N ALA A 34 3.80 -9.27 5.22
CA ALA A 34 4.41 -8.01 5.63
C ALA A 34 3.85 -6.84 4.80
N GLY A 35 3.79 -5.65 5.39
CA GLY A 35 3.29 -4.47 4.67
C GLY A 35 4.30 -3.88 3.69
N MET A 36 5.60 -4.08 3.93
CA MET A 36 6.67 -3.66 3.03
C MET A 36 7.70 -4.78 2.86
N VAL A 37 8.12 -5.04 1.63
CA VAL A 37 9.02 -6.14 1.27
C VAL A 37 10.20 -5.62 0.46
N HIS A 38 11.41 -5.89 0.94
CA HIS A 38 12.67 -5.49 0.32
C HIS A 38 13.37 -6.72 -0.27
N LEU A 39 13.55 -6.75 -1.59
CA LEU A 39 14.35 -7.76 -2.28
C LEU A 39 15.77 -7.23 -2.45
N ASN A 40 16.76 -8.00 -2.00
CA ASN A 40 18.19 -7.67 -2.12
C ASN A 40 18.56 -6.30 -1.50
N SER A 41 17.82 -5.88 -0.47
CA SER A 41 18.02 -4.64 0.28
C SER A 41 17.66 -4.88 1.75
N PRO A 42 18.28 -4.17 2.72
CA PRO A 42 17.92 -4.30 4.13
C PRO A 42 16.47 -3.88 4.42
N THR A 43 15.97 -4.27 5.60
CA THR A 43 14.62 -3.94 6.10
C THR A 43 14.42 -2.45 6.44
N ILE A 44 15.51 -1.69 6.50
CA ILE A 44 15.49 -0.25 6.71
C ILE A 44 15.43 0.42 5.34
N GLY A 45 14.48 1.33 5.20
CA GLY A 45 14.23 2.06 3.97
C GLY A 45 12.74 2.20 3.77
N GLY A 46 12.34 3.37 3.31
CA GLY A 46 10.95 3.73 3.07
C GLY A 46 10.97 5.12 2.45
N GLU A 47 10.85 5.18 1.14
CA GLU A 47 10.88 6.45 0.42
C GLU A 47 9.60 7.24 0.72
N ALA A 48 9.69 8.56 0.83
CA ALA A 48 8.58 9.37 1.34
C ALA A 48 7.31 9.29 0.47
N GLN A 49 7.48 8.93 -0.81
CA GLN A 49 6.42 8.80 -1.79
C GLN A 49 5.79 7.40 -1.88
N VAL A 50 6.24 6.41 -1.11
CA VAL A 50 5.62 5.08 -1.06
C VAL A 50 4.72 4.93 0.19
N PRO A 51 3.66 4.12 0.13
CA PRO A 51 2.81 3.88 1.30
C PRO A 51 3.60 3.16 2.38
N PHE A 52 3.49 3.64 3.62
CA PHE A 52 4.14 3.04 4.78
C PHE A 52 3.11 2.39 5.70
N GLY A 53 3.37 1.16 6.14
CA GLY A 53 2.54 0.50 7.14
C GLY A 53 2.72 -1.01 7.14
N GLY A 54 2.28 -1.64 8.23
CA GLY A 54 2.41 -3.08 8.45
C GLY A 54 1.07 -3.81 8.53
N VAL A 55 1.13 -5.14 8.60
CA VAL A 55 -0.01 -6.02 8.89
C VAL A 55 0.17 -6.69 10.27
N LYS A 56 -0.80 -7.51 10.68
CA LYS A 56 -0.82 -8.20 12.00
C LYS A 56 -0.76 -7.19 13.15
N GLY A 57 0.08 -7.42 14.15
CA GLY A 57 0.30 -6.49 15.26
C GLY A 57 1.06 -5.21 14.88
N SER A 58 1.50 -5.05 13.63
CA SER A 58 2.28 -3.89 13.19
C SER A 58 1.45 -2.77 12.55
N GLY A 59 0.14 -2.93 12.40
CA GLY A 59 -0.70 -1.89 11.81
C GLY A 59 -2.18 -2.15 12.04
N VAL A 60 -2.94 -1.07 12.18
CA VAL A 60 -4.41 -1.09 12.26
C VAL A 60 -4.92 -0.03 11.31
N GLY A 61 -5.68 -0.45 10.29
CA GLY A 61 -6.27 0.47 9.30
C GLY A 61 -5.38 0.73 8.08
N GLU A 62 -5.52 1.93 7.52
CA GLU A 62 -4.90 2.36 6.27
C GLU A 62 -3.38 2.59 6.37
N ARG A 63 -2.74 2.75 5.23
CA ARG A 63 -1.31 3.11 5.14
C ARG A 63 -1.10 4.59 5.41
N GLU A 64 0.09 4.92 5.90
CA GLU A 64 0.57 6.28 6.06
C GLU A 64 1.43 6.71 4.87
N MET A 65 1.81 7.99 4.82
CA MET A 65 2.68 8.59 3.79
C MET A 65 2.05 8.59 2.39
N ALA A 66 2.78 9.15 1.40
CA ALA A 66 2.35 9.21 0.01
C ALA A 66 0.91 9.75 -0.18
N LYS A 67 0.12 9.11 -1.05
CA LYS A 67 -1.27 9.52 -1.31
C LYS A 67 -2.21 8.98 -0.24
N GLU A 68 -1.86 7.85 0.35
CA GLU A 68 -2.62 7.13 1.35
C GLU A 68 -2.78 7.96 2.62
N GLY A 69 -1.73 8.64 3.06
CA GLY A 69 -1.80 9.63 4.13
C GLY A 69 -2.75 10.78 3.81
N MET A 70 -2.76 11.27 2.56
CA MET A 70 -3.72 12.31 2.15
C MET A 70 -5.15 11.79 2.18
N HIS A 71 -5.39 10.56 1.70
CA HIS A 71 -6.71 9.92 1.75
C HIS A 71 -7.19 9.67 3.19
N PHE A 72 -6.28 9.39 4.13
CA PHE A 72 -6.65 9.22 5.53
C PHE A 72 -7.14 10.53 6.18
N PHE A 73 -6.51 11.67 5.85
CA PHE A 73 -6.85 12.98 6.45
C PHE A 73 -7.88 13.79 5.66
N THR A 74 -8.36 13.31 4.50
CA THR A 74 -9.29 14.05 3.64
C THR A 74 -10.44 13.17 3.18
N GLU A 75 -11.59 13.79 2.92
CA GLU A 75 -12.76 13.12 2.38
C GLU A 75 -12.98 13.53 0.92
N GLN A 76 -13.37 12.58 0.06
CA GLN A 76 -13.62 12.87 -1.34
C GLN A 76 -15.00 13.53 -1.51
N LYS A 77 -15.02 14.70 -2.14
CA LYS A 77 -16.25 15.40 -2.50
C LYS A 77 -16.34 15.60 -4.01
N THR A 78 -17.35 15.01 -4.63
CA THR A 78 -17.68 15.25 -6.03
C THR A 78 -18.70 16.39 -6.15
N VAL A 79 -18.44 17.35 -7.03
CA VAL A 79 -19.32 18.50 -7.29
C VAL A 79 -19.58 18.62 -8.78
N PHE A 80 -20.85 18.60 -9.17
CA PHE A 80 -21.28 18.97 -10.52
C PHE A 80 -21.73 20.43 -10.50
N LEU A 81 -21.00 21.30 -11.20
CA LEU A 81 -21.29 22.73 -11.26
C LEU A 81 -21.89 23.11 -12.61
N ASP A 82 -23.14 23.56 -12.61
CA ASP A 82 -23.72 24.32 -13.71
C ASP A 82 -23.72 25.80 -13.33
N TYR A 83 -22.84 26.58 -13.97
CA TYR A 83 -22.72 28.02 -13.72
C TYR A 83 -23.54 28.87 -14.70
N THR A 84 -24.23 28.26 -15.66
CA THR A 84 -24.87 28.98 -16.78
C THR A 84 -26.18 29.66 -16.37
N GLY A 85 -26.84 29.16 -15.31
CA GLY A 85 -28.16 29.60 -14.89
C GLY A 85 -29.26 29.33 -15.94
N GLN A 86 -28.94 28.62 -17.01
CA GLN A 86 -29.85 28.28 -18.09
C GLN A 86 -30.33 26.84 -17.94
N ARG A 87 -31.55 26.58 -18.40
CA ARG A 87 -32.06 25.21 -18.45
C ARG A 87 -31.20 24.38 -19.41
N ARG A 88 -30.61 23.30 -18.91
CA ARG A 88 -29.91 22.31 -19.73
C ARG A 88 -30.87 21.77 -20.81
N THR A 89 -30.52 21.96 -22.09
CA THR A 89 -31.33 21.56 -23.26
C THR A 89 -30.80 20.34 -24.00
N SER A 90 -29.56 19.93 -23.73
CA SER A 90 -28.95 18.74 -24.32
C SER A 90 -28.99 17.54 -23.37
N ASN A 91 -29.15 16.34 -23.92
CA ASN A 91 -29.10 15.06 -23.19
C ASN A 91 -27.68 14.48 -23.10
N LEU A 92 -26.65 15.30 -23.32
CA LEU A 92 -25.27 14.89 -23.13
C LEU A 92 -24.88 15.17 -21.67
N TYR A 93 -24.52 14.10 -20.97
CA TYR A 93 -23.91 14.17 -19.64
C TYR A 93 -22.55 14.85 -19.70
#